data_AF-A0A974PN50-F1
#
_entry.id   AF-A0A974PN50-F1
#
_cell.length_a   1.000
_cell.length_b   1.000
_cell.length_c   1.000
_cell.angle_alpha   90.00
_cell.angle_beta   90.00
_cell.angle_gamma   90.00
#
_symmetry.space_group_name_H-M   'P 1'
#
loop_
_entity.id
_entity.type
_entity.pdbx_description
1 polymer ?
#
loop_
_entity_poly.entity_id
_entity_poly.type
_entity_poly.pdbx_seq_one_letter_code
_entity_poly.pdbx_strand_id
1 'polypeptide(L)'
;MTRIGRHGLQGTCGALAIAVALAIAPAAEAGPTANAYALYARGDFQAAAARLTPLAFAGDARAQGLLGFMYEKGRGVPQNFVAAAAWYSCAADQGEATAQYLLGLLYDKGHGVQKDVVLSQKWLILAAARASRQERDVYTRLRDAVATKMSPAQRAVAQQLALEWSPAPPRAISMEPVPTPLPFLPRLLNPTPSAD
;
A
#
# COMPACT_ATOMS: atom_id res chain seq x y z
N MET A 1 -42.35 44.07 -28.74
CA MET A 1 -41.22 44.15 -27.79
C MET A 1 -40.48 42.83 -27.82
N THR A 2 -39.24 42.90 -28.28
CA THR A 2 -38.36 41.77 -28.61
C THR A 2 -37.66 41.26 -27.36
N ARG A 3 -37.70 39.95 -27.11
CA ARG A 3 -36.58 39.26 -26.47
C ARG A 3 -36.44 37.86 -27.04
N ILE A 4 -35.49 37.76 -27.95
CA ILE A 4 -34.83 36.54 -28.38
C ILE A 4 -33.93 36.10 -27.21
N GLY A 5 -33.97 34.81 -26.90
CA GLY A 5 -33.08 34.15 -25.94
C GLY A 5 -33.08 32.65 -26.18
N ARG A 6 -32.41 32.23 -27.24
CA ARG A 6 -31.98 30.84 -27.49
C ARG A 6 -31.05 30.37 -26.37
N HIS A 7 -31.05 29.06 -26.14
CA HIS A 7 -29.93 28.13 -25.89
C HIS A 7 -30.55 26.96 -25.11
N GLY A 8 -30.78 25.79 -25.73
CA GLY A 8 -29.76 24.84 -26.17
C GLY A 8 -29.81 23.68 -25.15
N LEU A 9 -30.66 22.67 -25.38
CA LEU A 9 -30.29 21.35 -25.92
C LEU A 9 -29.25 20.59 -25.09
N GLN A 10 -29.55 19.29 -24.93
CA GLN A 10 -28.72 18.19 -24.43
C GLN A 10 -28.92 17.93 -22.93
N GLY A 11 -29.40 16.78 -22.50
CA GLY A 11 -29.46 15.47 -23.15
C GLY A 11 -29.26 14.47 -22.05
N THR A 12 -30.35 13.85 -21.62
CA THR A 12 -30.35 12.78 -20.63
C THR A 12 -29.55 11.60 -21.18
N CYS A 13 -28.28 11.46 -20.80
CA CYS A 13 -27.53 10.23 -21.05
C CYS A 13 -28.02 9.15 -20.09
N GLY A 14 -28.81 8.24 -20.67
CA GLY A 14 -29.34 7.05 -20.01
C GLY A 14 -28.24 6.20 -19.38
N ALA A 15 -28.57 5.70 -18.19
CA ALA A 15 -27.87 4.62 -17.54
C ALA A 15 -27.93 3.36 -18.42
N LEU A 16 -26.77 2.88 -18.86
CA LEU A 16 -26.59 1.50 -19.30
C LEU A 16 -25.77 0.78 -18.23
N ALA A 17 -26.44 0.36 -17.15
CA ALA A 17 -25.87 -0.55 -16.19
C ALA A 17 -25.85 -1.95 -16.82
N ILE A 18 -24.67 -2.43 -17.20
CA ILE A 18 -24.46 -3.85 -17.52
C ILE A 18 -24.58 -4.60 -16.19
N ALA A 19 -25.72 -5.27 -16.00
CA ALA A 19 -25.95 -6.16 -14.88
C ALA A 19 -25.11 -7.43 -15.06
N VAL A 20 -23.93 -7.46 -14.43
CA VAL A 20 -23.28 -8.72 -14.10
C VAL A 20 -24.01 -9.25 -12.87
N ALA A 21 -24.94 -10.19 -13.09
CA ALA A 21 -25.59 -10.94 -12.03
C ALA A 21 -24.55 -11.83 -11.34
N LEU A 22 -23.85 -11.29 -10.34
CA LEU A 22 -23.07 -12.08 -9.41
C LEU A 22 -24.07 -12.74 -8.46
N ALA A 23 -24.18 -14.07 -8.52
CA ALA A 23 -24.86 -14.84 -7.51
C ALA A 23 -24.14 -14.64 -6.17
N ILE A 24 -24.68 -13.77 -5.32
CA ILE A 24 -24.22 -13.57 -3.96
C ILE A 24 -24.80 -14.73 -3.14
N ALA A 25 -23.98 -15.77 -2.91
CA ALA A 25 -24.23 -16.66 -1.77
C ALA A 25 -24.22 -15.82 -0.49
N PRO A 26 -25.12 -16.08 0.50
CA PRO A 26 -25.11 -15.32 1.73
C PRO A 26 -23.77 -15.57 2.43
N ALA A 27 -22.96 -14.52 2.55
CA ALA A 27 -21.77 -14.53 3.38
C ALA A 27 -22.20 -14.98 4.77
N ALA A 28 -21.51 -15.97 5.34
CA ALA A 28 -21.69 -16.36 6.73
C ALA A 28 -21.65 -15.09 7.59
N GLU A 29 -22.81 -14.69 8.13
CA GLU A 29 -22.93 -13.45 8.89
C GLU A 29 -22.18 -13.64 10.21
N ALA A 30 -20.91 -13.28 10.21
CA ALA A 30 -20.22 -13.02 11.44
C ALA A 30 -20.98 -11.91 12.17
N GLY A 31 -21.41 -12.20 13.40
CA GLY A 31 -22.21 -11.29 14.21
C GLY A 31 -21.61 -9.87 14.29
N PRO A 32 -22.45 -8.85 14.52
CA PRO A 32 -22.10 -7.44 14.35
C PRO A 32 -20.87 -6.97 15.14
N THR A 33 -20.53 -7.64 16.24
CA THR A 33 -19.45 -7.31 17.17
C THR A 33 -18.05 -7.79 16.75
N ALA A 34 -17.93 -8.63 15.72
CA ALA A 34 -16.64 -9.19 15.39
C ALA A 34 -15.70 -8.17 14.72
N ASN A 35 -14.47 -8.06 15.25
CA ASN A 35 -13.42 -7.24 14.66
C ASN A 35 -12.91 -7.87 13.34
N ALA A 36 -12.60 -7.02 12.36
CA ALA A 36 -11.87 -7.33 11.12
C ALA A 36 -10.75 -8.38 11.27
N TYR A 37 -9.88 -8.25 12.27
CA TYR A 37 -8.76 -9.17 12.47
C TYR A 37 -9.22 -10.58 12.88
N ALA A 38 -10.29 -10.67 13.69
CA ALA A 38 -10.87 -11.95 14.09
C ALA A 38 -11.62 -12.62 12.91
N LEU A 39 -12.25 -11.84 12.03
CA LEU A 39 -12.82 -12.33 10.76
C LEU A 39 -11.72 -12.92 9.89
N TYR A 40 -10.60 -12.22 9.75
CA TYR A 40 -9.48 -12.71 8.98
C TYR A 40 -8.89 -14.01 9.56
N ALA A 41 -8.71 -14.08 10.88
CA ALA A 41 -8.12 -15.23 11.57
C ALA A 41 -8.93 -16.52 11.40
N ARG A 42 -10.27 -16.42 11.29
CA ARG A 42 -11.15 -17.60 11.09
C ARG A 42 -11.43 -17.92 9.61
N GLY A 43 -10.88 -17.14 8.68
CA GLY A 43 -11.04 -17.38 7.24
C GLY A 43 -12.21 -16.66 6.58
N ASP A 44 -12.94 -15.80 7.30
CA ASP A 44 -14.04 -14.99 6.75
C ASP A 44 -13.48 -13.78 5.98
N PHE A 45 -12.70 -14.04 4.93
CA PHE A 45 -11.90 -13.01 4.27
C PHE A 45 -12.73 -11.92 3.61
N GLN A 46 -13.90 -12.23 3.06
CA GLN A 46 -14.75 -11.20 2.44
C GLN A 46 -15.31 -10.23 3.50
N ALA A 47 -15.78 -10.77 4.64
CA ALA A 47 -16.24 -9.95 5.76
C ALA A 47 -15.09 -9.17 6.39
N ALA A 48 -13.89 -9.77 6.49
CA ALA A 48 -12.69 -9.08 6.94
C ALA A 48 -12.35 -7.89 6.02
N ALA A 49 -12.36 -8.09 4.70
CA ALA A 49 -12.08 -7.03 3.72
C ALA A 49 -13.08 -5.88 3.87
N ALA A 50 -14.37 -6.21 3.95
CA ALA A 50 -15.44 -5.22 4.13
C ALA A 50 -15.24 -4.38 5.40
N ARG A 51 -14.81 -4.99 6.52
CA ARG A 51 -14.54 -4.28 7.78
C ARG A 51 -13.21 -3.53 7.80
N LEU A 52 -12.18 -4.02 7.11
CA LEU A 52 -10.86 -3.37 7.02
C LEU A 52 -10.88 -2.14 6.14
N THR A 53 -11.63 -2.17 5.04
CA THR A 53 -11.66 -1.12 4.03
C THR A 53 -11.86 0.28 4.62
N PRO A 54 -12.91 0.56 5.43
CA PRO A 54 -13.08 1.89 6.03
C PRO A 54 -11.94 2.27 7.00
N LEU A 55 -11.37 1.31 7.73
CA LEU A 55 -10.24 1.57 8.65
C LEU A 55 -8.96 1.93 7.87
N ALA A 56 -8.70 1.21 6.77
CA ALA A 56 -7.56 1.47 5.90
C ALA A 56 -7.68 2.85 5.22
N PHE A 57 -8.90 3.23 4.82
CA PHE A 57 -9.20 4.57 4.32
C PHE A 57 -9.05 5.65 5.39
N ALA A 58 -9.37 5.35 6.65
CA ALA A 58 -9.14 6.26 7.78
C ALA A 58 -7.66 6.39 8.18
N GLY A 59 -6.75 5.66 7.52
CA GLY A 59 -5.31 5.75 7.76
C GLY A 59 -4.76 4.73 8.76
N ASP A 60 -5.55 3.77 9.25
CA ASP A 60 -5.03 2.75 10.18
C ASP A 60 -3.97 1.89 9.49
N ALA A 61 -2.70 2.04 9.90
CA ALA A 61 -1.56 1.37 9.26
C ALA A 61 -1.66 -0.16 9.27
N ARG A 62 -2.23 -0.75 10.32
CA ARG A 62 -2.41 -2.20 10.41
C ARG A 62 -3.52 -2.67 9.46
N ALA A 63 -4.60 -1.89 9.34
CA ALA A 63 -5.66 -2.18 8.39
C ALA A 63 -5.18 -2.02 6.94
N GLN A 64 -4.39 -0.99 6.65
CA GLN A 64 -3.72 -0.81 5.36
C GLN A 64 -2.81 -1.99 5.05
N GLY A 65 -1.95 -2.40 5.99
CA GLY A 65 -1.06 -3.56 5.82
C GLY A 65 -1.84 -4.85 5.57
N LEU A 66 -2.89 -5.13 6.35
CA LEU A 66 -3.68 -6.35 6.17
C LEU A 66 -4.49 -6.34 4.86
N LEU A 67 -5.07 -5.20 4.48
CA LEU A 67 -5.78 -5.09 3.21
C LEU A 67 -4.82 -5.26 2.03
N GLY A 68 -3.60 -4.72 2.11
CA GLY A 68 -2.53 -4.97 1.14
C GLY A 68 -2.20 -6.46 1.01
N PHE A 69 -2.11 -7.18 2.15
CA PHE A 69 -1.89 -8.63 2.15
C PHE A 69 -3.03 -9.40 1.53
N MET A 70 -4.27 -8.96 1.76
CA MET A 70 -5.45 -9.56 1.14
C MET A 70 -5.45 -9.41 -0.37
N TYR A 71 -5.07 -8.23 -0.90
CA TYR A 71 -4.86 -8.01 -2.33
C TYR A 71 -3.69 -8.83 -2.90
N GLU A 72 -2.58 -8.97 -2.16
CA GLU A 72 -1.45 -9.79 -2.60
C GLU A 72 -1.85 -11.27 -2.74
N LYS A 73 -2.64 -11.79 -1.81
CA LYS A 73 -3.05 -13.21 -1.77
C LYS A 73 -4.36 -13.50 -2.49
N GLY A 74 -5.11 -12.49 -2.92
CA GLY A 74 -6.47 -12.68 -3.45
C GLY A 74 -7.45 -13.23 -2.41
N ARG A 75 -7.31 -12.84 -1.14
CA ARG A 75 -8.15 -13.34 -0.04
C ARG A 75 -9.30 -12.38 0.23
N GLY A 76 -10.53 -12.78 -0.10
CA GLY A 76 -11.72 -11.93 0.09
C GLY A 76 -11.83 -10.74 -0.85
N VAL A 77 -10.80 -10.52 -1.69
CA VAL A 77 -10.73 -9.54 -2.78
C VAL A 77 -9.97 -10.17 -3.95
N PRO A 78 -10.17 -9.74 -5.21
CA PRO A 78 -9.37 -10.20 -6.34
C PRO A 78 -7.88 -9.91 -6.13
N GLN A 79 -7.01 -10.84 -6.55
CA GLN A 79 -5.56 -10.63 -6.43
C GLN A 79 -5.13 -9.42 -7.27
N ASN A 80 -4.39 -8.50 -6.66
CA ASN A 80 -3.86 -7.33 -7.33
C ASN A 80 -2.58 -6.83 -6.63
N PHE A 81 -1.43 -7.10 -7.24
CA PHE A 81 -0.14 -6.68 -6.67
C PHE A 81 0.07 -5.17 -6.67
N VAL A 82 -0.52 -4.44 -7.62
CA VAL A 82 -0.43 -2.97 -7.66
C VAL A 82 -1.18 -2.37 -6.48
N ALA A 83 -2.40 -2.85 -6.22
CA ALA A 83 -3.17 -2.46 -5.04
C ALA A 83 -2.45 -2.85 -3.74
N ALA A 84 -1.87 -4.04 -3.67
CA ALA A 84 -1.08 -4.48 -2.52
C ALA A 84 0.10 -3.53 -2.25
N ALA A 85 0.87 -3.19 -3.27
CA ALA A 85 2.00 -2.27 -3.16
C ALA A 85 1.57 -0.87 -2.68
N ALA A 86 0.43 -0.37 -3.17
CA ALA A 86 -0.12 0.91 -2.74
C ALA A 86 -0.46 0.90 -1.24
N TRP A 87 -1.20 -0.11 -0.78
CA TRP A 87 -1.59 -0.25 0.63
C TRP A 87 -0.38 -0.47 1.54
N TYR A 88 0.56 -1.32 1.14
CA TYR A 88 1.81 -1.51 1.88
C TYR A 88 2.63 -0.23 1.94
N SER A 89 2.68 0.57 0.88
CA SER A 89 3.38 1.86 0.88
C SER A 89 2.81 2.82 1.93
N CYS A 90 1.48 2.90 2.05
CA CYS A 90 0.86 3.75 3.06
C CYS A 90 1.15 3.28 4.50
N ALA A 91 1.07 1.98 4.76
CA ALA A 91 1.41 1.43 6.08
C ALA A 91 2.92 1.54 6.38
N ALA A 92 3.77 1.30 5.38
CA ALA A 92 5.23 1.38 5.49
C ALA A 92 5.70 2.82 5.76
N ASP A 93 5.06 3.81 5.12
CA ASP A 93 5.30 5.23 5.37
C ASP A 93 4.94 5.65 6.79
N GLN A 94 3.98 4.98 7.44
CA GLN A 94 3.64 5.21 8.85
C GLN A 94 4.57 4.48 9.84
N GLY A 95 5.51 3.68 9.33
CA GLY A 95 6.46 2.95 10.15
C GLY A 95 6.06 1.52 10.50
N GLU A 96 5.02 0.97 9.87
CA GLU A 96 4.58 -0.38 10.18
C GLU A 96 5.58 -1.42 9.65
N ALA A 97 6.26 -2.12 10.55
CA ALA A 97 7.44 -2.92 10.22
C ALA A 97 7.12 -4.06 9.25
N THR A 98 5.98 -4.73 9.43
CA THR A 98 5.52 -5.80 8.54
C THR A 98 5.20 -5.28 7.14
N ALA A 99 4.61 -4.09 7.02
CA ALA A 99 4.35 -3.47 5.73
C ALA A 99 5.65 -3.04 5.03
N GLN A 100 6.62 -2.50 5.77
CA GLN A 100 7.95 -2.18 5.23
C GLN A 100 8.64 -3.44 4.69
N TYR A 101 8.58 -4.56 5.42
CA TYR A 101 9.12 -5.84 4.95
C TYR A 101 8.42 -6.32 3.66
N LEU A 102 7.09 -6.32 3.64
CA LEU A 102 6.31 -6.78 2.49
C LEU A 102 6.51 -5.90 1.26
N LEU A 103 6.60 -4.58 1.44
CA LEU A 103 6.92 -3.66 0.35
C LEU A 103 8.34 -3.90 -0.19
N GLY A 104 9.31 -4.12 0.70
CA GLY A 104 10.67 -4.50 0.30
C GLY A 104 10.71 -5.78 -0.53
N LEU A 105 9.90 -6.77 -0.16
CA LEU A 105 9.73 -8.01 -0.92
C LEU A 105 9.10 -7.78 -2.31
N LEU A 106 8.11 -6.90 -2.43
CA LEU A 106 7.51 -6.56 -3.72
C LEU A 106 8.53 -5.88 -4.65
N TYR A 107 9.36 -4.98 -4.13
CA TYR A 107 10.43 -4.35 -4.90
C TYR A 107 11.54 -5.33 -5.31
N ASP A 108 11.89 -6.33 -4.48
CA ASP A 108 12.88 -7.36 -4.87
C ASP A 108 12.35 -8.25 -6.01
N LYS A 109 11.04 -8.56 -5.98
CA LYS A 109 10.38 -9.43 -6.96
C LYS A 109 9.87 -8.69 -8.19
N GLY A 110 9.66 -7.38 -8.12
CA GLY A 110 8.98 -6.61 -9.18
C GLY A 110 7.48 -6.92 -9.30
N HIS A 111 6.83 -7.26 -8.18
CA HIS A 111 5.39 -7.58 -8.17
C HIS A 111 4.56 -6.32 -7.90
N GLY A 112 3.81 -5.86 -8.89
CA GLY A 112 2.97 -4.66 -8.77
C GLY A 112 3.76 -3.34 -8.71
N VAL A 113 5.08 -3.42 -8.75
CA VAL A 113 6.04 -2.31 -8.80
C VAL A 113 7.19 -2.70 -9.75
N GLN A 114 7.89 -1.71 -10.29
CA GLN A 114 9.14 -1.98 -10.98
C GLN A 114 10.17 -2.53 -9.98
N LYS A 115 10.89 -3.58 -10.38
CA LYS A 115 11.94 -4.17 -9.54
C LYS A 115 13.02 -3.13 -9.21
N ASP A 116 13.32 -2.94 -7.94
CA ASP A 116 14.32 -2.00 -7.45
C ASP A 116 14.99 -2.53 -6.17
N VAL A 117 16.23 -2.97 -6.28
CA VAL A 117 16.99 -3.53 -5.16
C VAL A 117 17.41 -2.48 -4.13
N VAL A 118 17.53 -1.21 -4.51
CA VAL A 118 17.87 -0.11 -3.58
C VAL A 118 16.67 0.23 -2.72
N LEU A 119 15.48 0.37 -3.31
CA LEU A 119 14.24 0.59 -2.57
C LEU A 119 13.86 -0.63 -1.74
N SER A 120 14.05 -1.85 -2.27
CA SER A 120 13.89 -3.08 -1.50
C SER A 120 14.76 -3.04 -0.24
N GLN A 121 16.05 -2.78 -0.41
CA GLN A 121 17.00 -2.73 0.71
C GLN A 121 16.66 -1.65 1.72
N LYS A 122 16.29 -0.45 1.27
CA LYS A 122 15.85 0.66 2.15
C LYS A 122 14.73 0.21 3.08
N TRP A 123 13.66 -0.36 2.50
CA TRP A 123 12.51 -0.79 3.28
C TRP A 123 12.84 -1.93 4.24
N LEU A 124 13.71 -2.86 3.83
CA LEU A 124 14.15 -3.96 4.69
C LEU A 124 15.05 -3.52 5.85
N ILE A 125 15.88 -2.49 5.66
CA ILE A 125 16.62 -1.84 6.74
C ILE A 125 15.64 -1.25 7.76
N LEU A 126 14.64 -0.50 7.29
CA LEU A 126 13.64 0.12 8.15
C LEU A 126 12.79 -0.91 8.90
N ALA A 127 12.40 -2.00 8.23
CA ALA A 127 11.64 -3.10 8.81
C ALA A 127 12.45 -3.79 9.91
N ALA A 128 13.71 -4.17 9.64
CA ALA A 128 14.57 -4.84 10.62
C ALA A 128 14.84 -3.99 11.87
N ALA A 129 14.94 -2.66 11.71
CA ALA A 129 15.13 -1.74 12.84
C ALA A 129 13.90 -1.66 13.77
N ARG A 130 12.70 -1.95 13.25
CA ARG A 130 11.42 -1.88 13.99
C ARG A 130 10.82 -3.26 14.29
N ALA A 131 11.49 -4.32 13.87
CA ALA A 131 11.01 -5.68 14.01
C ALA A 131 10.88 -6.10 15.47
N SER A 132 9.76 -6.76 15.79
CA SER A 132 9.65 -7.53 17.03
C SER A 132 10.73 -8.62 17.08
N ARG A 133 11.02 -9.16 18.27
CA ARG A 133 12.02 -10.23 18.42
C ARG A 133 11.69 -11.46 17.58
N GLN A 134 10.41 -11.71 17.33
CA GLN A 134 9.91 -12.88 16.60
C GLN A 134 10.10 -12.72 15.07
N GLU A 135 9.94 -11.50 14.55
CA GLU A 135 10.01 -11.23 13.11
C GLU A 135 11.43 -10.85 12.64
N ARG A 136 12.29 -10.41 13.57
CA ARG A 136 13.63 -9.88 13.29
C ARG A 136 14.43 -10.77 12.36
N ASP A 137 14.47 -12.07 12.63
CA ASP A 137 15.25 -13.03 11.84
C ASP A 137 14.75 -13.14 10.38
N VAL A 138 13.44 -13.06 10.17
CA VAL A 138 12.84 -13.09 8.83
C VAL A 138 13.25 -11.84 8.06
N TYR A 139 13.18 -10.68 8.70
CA TYR A 139 13.46 -9.40 8.05
C TYR A 139 14.95 -9.24 7.74
N THR A 140 15.83 -9.61 8.67
CA THR A 140 17.28 -9.56 8.45
C THR A 140 17.72 -10.54 7.37
N ARG A 141 17.16 -11.74 7.30
CA ARG A 141 17.49 -12.71 6.23
C ARG A 141 17.20 -12.15 4.85
N LEU A 142 16.02 -11.56 4.64
CA LEU A 142 15.69 -10.98 3.33
C LEU A 142 16.57 -9.74 3.04
N ARG A 143 16.79 -8.88 4.03
CA ARG A 143 17.70 -7.73 3.92
C ARG A 143 19.10 -8.16 3.49
N ASP A 144 19.64 -9.19 4.11
CA ASP A 144 21.00 -9.65 3.84
C ASP A 144 21.06 -10.35 2.46
N ALA A 145 20.03 -11.10 2.10
CA ALA A 145 19.90 -11.71 0.78
C ALA A 145 19.74 -10.69 -0.36
N VAL A 146 19.08 -9.55 -0.13
CA VAL A 146 19.02 -8.46 -1.11
C VAL A 146 20.36 -7.76 -1.21
N ALA A 147 21.06 -7.54 -0.09
CA ALA A 147 22.37 -6.88 -0.06
C ALA A 147 23.46 -7.62 -0.86
N THR A 148 23.38 -8.95 -1.01
CA THR A 148 24.31 -9.73 -1.86
C THR A 148 24.14 -9.45 -3.35
N LYS A 149 22.99 -8.93 -3.77
CA LYS A 149 22.68 -8.56 -5.17
C LYS A 149 23.14 -7.14 -5.53
N MET A 150 23.69 -6.38 -4.57
CA MET A 150 23.95 -4.95 -4.69
C MET A 150 25.44 -4.62 -4.77
N SER A 151 25.79 -3.51 -5.43
CA SER A 151 27.12 -2.90 -5.32
C SER A 151 27.30 -2.14 -4.00
N PRO A 152 28.54 -1.84 -3.57
CA PRO A 152 28.79 -0.98 -2.41
C PRO A 152 28.09 0.38 -2.51
N ALA A 153 28.10 1.00 -3.70
CA ALA A 153 27.42 2.27 -3.94
C ALA A 153 25.90 2.17 -3.76
N GLN A 154 25.27 1.13 -4.31
CA GLN A 154 23.84 0.90 -4.13
C GLN A 154 23.47 0.68 -2.65
N ARG A 155 24.30 -0.06 -1.89
CA ARG A 155 24.08 -0.25 -0.45
C ARG A 155 24.17 1.05 0.33
N ALA A 156 25.16 1.89 0.01
CA ALA A 156 25.32 3.20 0.64
C ALA A 156 24.10 4.10 0.40
N VAL A 157 23.58 4.13 -0.84
CA VAL A 157 22.35 4.86 -1.17
C VAL A 157 21.16 4.33 -0.38
N ALA A 158 20.95 3.01 -0.33
CA ALA A 158 19.86 2.42 0.44
C ALA A 158 19.94 2.74 1.94
N GLN A 159 21.15 2.72 2.53
CA GLN A 159 21.39 3.10 3.91
C GLN A 159 21.07 4.57 4.15
N GLN A 160 21.54 5.47 3.29
CA GLN A 160 21.25 6.89 3.38
C GLN A 160 19.75 7.18 3.30
N LEU A 161 19.04 6.57 2.34
CA LEU A 161 17.59 6.71 2.22
C LEU A 161 16.84 6.21 3.47
N ALA A 162 17.36 5.21 4.18
CA ALA A 162 16.78 4.71 5.42
C ALA A 162 17.09 5.64 6.61
N LEU A 163 18.27 6.25 6.65
CA LEU A 163 18.65 7.22 7.68
C LEU A 163 17.83 8.52 7.59
N GLU A 164 17.58 8.98 6.37
CA GLU A 164 16.81 10.21 6.12
C GLU A 164 15.29 10.02 6.25
N TRP A 165 14.84 8.77 6.37
CA TRP A 165 13.42 8.44 6.45
C TRP A 165 12.84 8.80 7.83
N SER A 166 11.67 9.41 7.81
CA SER A 166 10.84 9.68 8.99
C SER A 166 9.41 9.22 8.72
N PRO A 167 8.68 8.70 9.73
CA PRO A 167 7.30 8.28 9.55
C PRO A 167 6.42 9.46 9.13
N ALA A 168 5.58 9.23 8.13
CA ALA A 168 4.57 10.18 7.69
C ALA A 168 3.31 10.06 8.56
N PRO A 169 2.52 11.15 8.68
CA PRO A 169 1.20 11.06 9.28
C PRO A 169 0.29 10.10 8.48
N PRO A 170 -0.78 9.57 9.11
CA PRO A 170 -1.73 8.71 8.43
C PRO A 170 -2.25 9.35 7.15
N ARG A 171 -2.05 8.68 6.02
CA ARG A 171 -2.60 9.10 4.72
C ARG A 171 -3.80 8.23 4.37
N ALA A 172 -4.93 8.88 4.15
CA ALA A 172 -6.08 8.28 3.49
C ALA A 172 -5.76 8.10 2.00
N ILE A 173 -5.98 6.91 1.44
CA ILE A 173 -5.93 6.74 -0.01
C ILE A 173 -7.30 7.14 -0.56
N SER A 174 -7.39 8.16 -1.40
CA SER A 174 -8.57 8.32 -2.27
C SER A 174 -8.39 7.37 -3.46
N MET A 175 -8.82 6.11 -3.31
CA MET A 175 -8.77 5.10 -4.36
C MET A 175 -9.85 5.40 -5.42
N GLU A 176 -9.60 6.33 -6.35
CA GLU A 176 -10.22 6.41 -7.68
C GLU A 176 -9.38 7.39 -8.54
N PRO A 177 -8.63 6.94 -9.58
CA PRO A 177 -8.19 5.58 -9.88
C PRO A 177 -6.77 5.29 -9.35
N VAL A 178 -6.43 3.99 -9.34
CA VAL A 178 -5.17 3.35 -8.90
C VAL A 178 -3.96 4.29 -8.85
N PRO A 179 -3.28 4.46 -7.70
CA PRO A 179 -2.09 5.29 -7.65
C PRO A 179 -1.01 4.66 -8.53
N THR A 180 -0.61 5.41 -9.56
CA THR A 180 0.66 5.21 -10.24
C THR A 180 1.77 5.11 -9.19
N PRO A 181 2.79 4.25 -9.39
CA PRO A 181 3.95 4.18 -8.51
C PRO A 181 4.45 5.60 -8.26
N LEU A 182 4.47 6.02 -6.99
CA LEU A 182 4.88 7.38 -6.66
C LEU A 182 6.25 7.63 -7.31
N PRO A 183 6.39 8.66 -8.18
CA PRO A 183 7.71 9.03 -8.64
C PRO A 183 8.54 9.39 -7.41
N PHE A 184 9.81 8.99 -7.46
CA PHE A 184 10.83 9.42 -6.50
C PHE A 184 10.67 10.93 -6.30
N LEU A 185 10.23 11.37 -5.12
CA LEU A 185 10.47 12.73 -4.68
C LEU A 185 11.86 12.68 -4.06
N PRO A 186 12.95 12.99 -4.79
CA PRO A 186 14.17 13.37 -4.11
C PRO A 186 13.77 14.58 -3.27
N ARG A 187 13.73 14.38 -1.94
CA ARG A 187 13.71 15.49 -1.00
C ARG A 187 14.84 16.39 -1.46
N LEU A 188 14.50 17.63 -1.84
CA LEU A 188 15.45 18.64 -2.28
C LEU A 188 16.68 18.52 -1.38
N LEU A 189 17.82 18.10 -1.97
CA LEU A 189 19.11 18.32 -1.35
C LEU A 189 19.10 19.81 -1.03
N ASN A 190 19.02 20.18 0.25
CA ASN A 190 19.50 21.46 0.66
C ASN A 190 21.01 21.38 0.41
N PRO A 191 21.58 22.12 -0.55
CA PRO A 191 23.00 22.32 -0.50
C PRO A 191 23.25 23.22 0.71
N THR A 192 23.86 22.69 1.76
CA THR A 192 24.85 23.53 2.44
C THR A 192 26.04 23.58 1.48
N PRO A 193 26.42 24.78 1.05
CA PRO A 193 27.62 25.32 1.66
C PRO A 193 27.62 26.84 1.77
N SER A 194 28.00 27.32 2.94
CA SER A 194 28.94 28.42 3.01
C SER A 194 29.63 28.32 4.36
N ALA A 195 30.83 27.77 4.33
CA ALA A 195 31.88 28.24 5.21
C ALA A 195 32.09 29.72 4.92
N ASP A 196 32.02 30.54 5.96
CA ASP A 196 33.00 31.57 6.32
C ASP A 196 32.89 31.80 7.83
#